data_AF-A0A1W6L624-F1
#
_entry.id   AF-A0A1W6L624-F1
#
_cell.length_a   1.000
_cell.length_b   1.000
_cell.length_c   1.000
_cell.angle_alpha   90.00
_cell.angle_beta   90.00
_cell.angle_gamma   90.00
#
_symmetry.space_group_name_H-M   'P 1'
#
loop_
_entity.id
_entity.type
_entity.pdbx_description
1 polymer ?
#
loop_
_entity_poly.entity_id
_entity_poly.type
_entity_poly.pdbx_seq_one_letter_code
_entity_poly.pdbx_strand_id
1 'polypeptide(L)'
;MPPGAIVADWSKHHPHNSYSPLFWYEDRPGVCKTCSAPFVFTKEAQRHCYEVLKFPIYAEAVRCAPCRAKVRETKRAQREHMAEMAARKPHPHEAFFRKRS
;
A
#
# COMPACT_ATOMS: atom_id res chain seq x y z
N MET A 1 -4.48 -3.98 -27.78
CA MET A 1 -4.62 -4.52 -26.41
C MET A 1 -4.46 -6.03 -26.49
N PRO A 2 -3.65 -6.66 -25.63
CA PRO A 2 -3.46 -8.11 -25.63
C PRO A 2 -4.71 -8.85 -25.13
N PRO A 3 -4.92 -10.12 -25.54
CA PRO A 3 -6.03 -10.93 -25.06
C PRO A 3 -6.04 -11.05 -23.53
N GLY A 4 -7.21 -10.82 -22.93
CA GLY A 4 -7.39 -10.96 -21.48
C GLY A 4 -6.89 -9.79 -20.63
N ALA A 5 -6.45 -8.68 -21.24
CA ALA A 5 -6.19 -7.43 -20.54
C ALA A 5 -7.48 -6.66 -20.21
N ILE A 6 -7.42 -5.79 -19.19
CA ILE A 6 -8.53 -4.91 -18.78
C ILE A 6 -8.23 -3.49 -19.25
N VAL A 7 -9.18 -2.85 -19.94
CA VAL A 7 -9.07 -1.43 -20.32
C VAL A 7 -9.02 -0.56 -19.07
N ALA A 8 -8.08 0.39 -19.04
CA ALA A 8 -7.92 1.32 -17.93
C ALA A 8 -8.84 2.53 -18.08
N ASP A 9 -9.45 2.96 -16.98
CA ASP A 9 -10.26 4.18 -16.93
C ASP A 9 -9.44 5.36 -16.40
N TRP A 10 -8.99 6.21 -17.31
CA TRP A 10 -8.10 7.34 -16.98
C TRP A 10 -8.77 8.44 -16.19
N SER A 11 -10.09 8.57 -16.31
CA SER A 11 -10.84 9.54 -15.51
C SER A 11 -10.71 9.24 -14.01
N LYS A 12 -10.35 8.00 -13.66
CA LYS A 12 -10.14 7.54 -12.30
C LYS A 12 -8.67 7.56 -11.87
N HIS A 13 -7.72 7.89 -12.73
CA HIS A 13 -6.31 7.90 -12.34
C HIS A 13 -5.99 9.15 -11.50
N HIS A 14 -5.04 9.03 -10.59
CA HIS A 14 -4.45 10.21 -9.95
C HIS A 14 -3.72 11.02 -11.02
N PRO A 15 -3.79 12.37 -11.04
CA PRO A 15 -3.03 13.20 -11.97
C PRO A 15 -1.55 12.79 -12.01
N HIS A 16 -1.02 12.58 -13.22
CA HIS A 16 0.36 12.20 -13.47
C HIS A 16 0.95 13.09 -14.57
N ASN A 17 1.80 14.03 -14.16
CA ASN A 17 2.21 15.16 -15.00
C ASN A 17 3.34 14.79 -15.98
N SER A 18 4.03 13.67 -15.73
CA SER A 18 5.27 13.29 -16.42
C SER A 18 5.26 11.87 -16.97
N TYR A 19 4.18 11.12 -16.76
CA TYR A 19 4.06 9.73 -17.21
C TYR A 19 2.91 9.60 -18.19
N SER A 20 3.15 8.82 -19.25
CA SER A 20 2.08 8.44 -20.16
C SER A 20 1.03 7.61 -19.40
N PRO A 21 -0.26 7.81 -19.68
CA PRO A 21 -1.32 7.03 -19.04
C PRO A 21 -1.18 5.54 -19.39
N LEU A 22 -1.60 4.68 -18.47
CA LEU A 22 -1.72 3.25 -18.74
C LEU A 22 -3.02 3.01 -19.51
N PHE A 23 -2.95 2.52 -20.74
CA PHE A 23 -4.14 2.25 -21.58
C PHE A 23 -4.88 0.96 -21.19
N TRP A 24 -4.17 -0.04 -20.66
CA TRP A 24 -4.73 -1.30 -20.19
C TRP A 24 -3.87 -1.89 -19.06
N TYR A 25 -4.44 -2.86 -18.35
CA TYR A 25 -3.79 -3.66 -17.33
C TYR A 25 -3.66 -5.11 -17.78
N GLU A 26 -2.50 -5.69 -17.52
CA GLU A 26 -2.14 -7.07 -17.86
C GLU A 26 -1.42 -7.72 -16.69
N ASP A 27 -1.48 -9.04 -16.57
CA ASP A 27 -0.86 -9.75 -15.45
C ASP A 27 0.66 -9.60 -15.48
N ARG A 28 1.25 -8.98 -14.45
CA ARG A 28 2.70 -8.73 -14.38
C ARG A 28 3.37 -9.68 -13.37
N PRO A 29 4.27 -10.57 -13.80
CA PRO A 29 5.04 -11.39 -12.86
C PRO A 29 6.02 -10.52 -12.07
N GLY A 30 6.31 -10.92 -10.84
CA GLY A 30 7.27 -10.26 -9.97
C GLY A 30 7.79 -11.18 -8.89
N VAL A 31 8.80 -10.72 -8.15
CA VAL A 31 9.41 -11.46 -7.05
C VAL A 31 9.20 -10.71 -5.75
N CYS A 32 8.66 -11.38 -4.74
CA CYS A 32 8.34 -10.74 -3.46
C CYS A 32 9.63 -10.30 -2.77
N LYS A 33 9.79 -9.01 -2.47
CA LYS A 33 11.01 -8.49 -1.80
C LYS A 33 11.23 -8.98 -0.37
N THR A 34 10.28 -9.73 0.21
CA THR A 34 10.31 -10.17 1.61
C THR A 34 10.51 -11.67 1.73
N CYS A 35 9.82 -12.48 0.93
CA CYS A 35 9.96 -13.94 0.97
C CYS A 35 10.59 -14.53 -0.29
N SER A 36 10.97 -13.70 -1.26
CA SER A 36 11.54 -14.08 -2.56
C SER A 36 10.67 -15.03 -3.41
N ALA A 37 9.43 -15.29 -3.00
CA ALA A 37 8.51 -16.11 -3.77
C ALA A 37 8.04 -15.35 -5.02
N PRO A 38 7.92 -16.03 -6.18
CA PRO A 38 7.30 -15.46 -7.35
C PRO A 38 5.83 -15.16 -7.06
N PHE A 39 5.32 -14.08 -7.63
CA PHE A 39 3.91 -13.75 -7.58
C PHE A 39 3.51 -12.98 -8.83
N VAL A 40 2.20 -12.81 -9.03
CA VAL A 40 1.64 -12.04 -10.14
C VAL A 40 0.93 -10.82 -9.58
N PHE A 41 1.29 -9.64 -10.07
CA PHE A 41 0.48 -8.44 -9.90
C PHE A 41 -0.61 -8.46 -10.96
N THR A 42 -1.76 -9.01 -10.60
CA THR A 42 -2.83 -9.24 -11.57
C THR A 42 -3.39 -7.93 -12.11
N LYS A 43 -3.95 -7.99 -13.31
CA LYS A 43 -4.66 -6.87 -13.94
C LYS A 43 -5.81 -6.32 -13.09
N GLU A 44 -6.52 -7.16 -12.34
CA GLU A 44 -7.58 -6.72 -11.42
C GLU A 44 -7.00 -5.99 -10.21
N ALA A 45 -5.88 -6.48 -9.68
CA ALA A 45 -5.17 -5.82 -8.60
C ALA A 45 -4.61 -4.46 -9.03
N GLN A 46 -4.10 -4.36 -10.26
CA GLN A 46 -3.68 -3.09 -10.88
C GLN A 46 -4.84 -2.11 -10.97
N ARG A 47 -5.97 -2.51 -11.56
CA ARG A 47 -7.18 -1.68 -11.64
C ARG A 47 -7.60 -1.16 -10.27
N HIS A 48 -7.66 -2.05 -9.28
CA HIS A 48 -8.01 -1.65 -7.91
C HIS A 48 -6.99 -0.66 -7.31
N CYS A 49 -5.69 -0.90 -7.50
CA CYS A 49 -4.64 0.00 -7.01
C CYS A 49 -4.74 1.41 -7.60
N TYR A 50 -4.92 1.52 -8.92
CA TYR A 50 -4.84 2.81 -9.60
C TYR A 50 -6.19 3.56 -9.63
N GLU A 51 -7.30 2.85 -9.84
CA GLU A 51 -8.60 3.48 -10.00
C GLU A 51 -9.36 3.65 -8.67
N VAL A 52 -9.18 2.72 -7.72
CA VAL A 52 -9.91 2.73 -6.43
C VAL A 52 -9.04 3.32 -5.32
N LEU A 53 -7.84 2.77 -5.11
CA LEU A 53 -6.93 3.26 -4.07
C LEU A 53 -6.19 4.55 -4.47
N LYS A 54 -6.31 4.97 -5.74
CA LYS A 54 -5.67 6.17 -6.31
C LYS A 54 -4.14 6.19 -6.14
N PHE A 55 -3.51 5.02 -6.12
CA PHE A 55 -2.05 4.99 -6.18
C PHE A 55 -1.57 5.54 -7.53
N PRO A 56 -0.39 6.18 -7.57
CA PRO A 56 0.19 6.63 -8.82
C PRO A 56 0.34 5.46 -9.80
N ILE A 57 0.13 5.72 -11.09
CA ILE A 57 0.17 4.68 -12.14
C ILE A 57 1.52 3.97 -12.27
N TYR A 58 2.60 4.58 -11.76
CA TYR A 58 3.94 4.00 -11.70
C TYR A 58 4.21 3.21 -10.42
N ALA A 59 3.24 3.10 -9.50
CA ALA A 59 3.39 2.29 -8.31
C ALA A 59 3.28 0.80 -8.65
N GLU A 60 4.26 0.00 -8.23
CA GLU A 60 4.28 -1.45 -8.48
C GLU A 60 4.00 -2.24 -7.21
N ALA A 61 3.42 -3.44 -7.38
CA ALA A 61 3.37 -4.40 -6.30
C ALA A 61 4.77 -5.01 -6.11
N VAL A 62 5.33 -4.87 -4.91
CA VAL A 62 6.67 -5.39 -4.56
C VAL A 62 6.64 -6.57 -3.57
N ARG A 63 5.45 -6.97 -3.14
CA ARG A 63 5.23 -8.06 -2.18
C ARG A 63 4.04 -8.91 -2.60
N CYS A 64 4.15 -10.21 -2.41
CA CYS A 64 3.05 -11.16 -2.60
C CYS A 64 1.89 -10.89 -1.62
N ALA A 65 0.71 -11.43 -1.90
CA ALA A 65 -0.48 -11.22 -1.07
C ALA A 65 -0.29 -11.63 0.41
N PRO A 66 0.32 -12.80 0.73
CA PRO A 66 0.60 -13.17 2.11
C PRO A 66 1.50 -12.17 2.85
N CYS A 67 2.59 -11.70 2.21
CA CYS A 67 3.47 -10.71 2.82
C CYS A 67 2.78 -9.35 2.99
N ARG A 68 1.89 -8.95 2.07
CA ARG A 68 1.08 -7.73 2.24
C ARG A 68 0.11 -7.86 3.42
N ALA A 69 -0.50 -9.02 3.62
CA ALA A 69 -1.39 -9.28 4.76
C ALA A 69 -0.65 -9.16 6.10
N LYS A 70 0.52 -9.78 6.22
CA LYS A 70 1.38 -9.66 7.42
C LYS A 70 1.73 -8.22 7.74
N VAL A 71 2.14 -7.43 6.74
CA VAL A 71 2.44 -6.00 6.94
C VAL A 71 1.22 -5.22 7.41
N ARG A 72 0.02 -5.51 6.87
CA ARG A 72 -1.23 -4.86 7.29
C ARG A 72 -1.56 -5.19 8.75
N GLU A 73 -1.37 -6.44 9.15
CA GLU A 73 -1.57 -6.90 10.52
C GLU A 73 -0.58 -6.24 11.49
N THR A 74 0.72 -6.22 11.20
CA THR A 74 1.72 -5.55 12.04
C THR A 74 1.39 -4.07 12.21
N LYS A 75 1.01 -3.37 11.14
CA LYS A 75 0.60 -1.96 11.21
C LYS A 75 -0.69 -1.76 12.02
N ARG A 76 -1.61 -2.72 11.98
CA ARG A 76 -2.85 -2.68 12.78
C ARG A 76 -2.52 -2.81 14.27
N ALA A 77 -1.76 -3.83 14.65
CA ALA A 77 -1.33 -4.05 16.02
C ALA A 77 -0.54 -2.84 16.57
N GLN A 78 0.35 -2.25 15.76
CA GLN A 78 1.06 -1.03 16.15
C GLN A 78 0.11 0.13 16.43
N ARG A 79 -0.88 0.37 15.56
CA ARG A 79 -1.87 1.45 15.78
C ARG A 79 -2.69 1.23 17.04
N GLU A 80 -3.11 0.00 17.29
CA GLU A 80 -3.87 -0.38 18.49
C GLU A 80 -3.05 -0.12 19.76
N HIS A 81 -1.79 -0.57 19.78
CA HIS A 81 -0.88 -0.32 20.91
C HIS A 81 -0.64 1.19 21.14
N MET A 82 -0.41 1.95 20.07
CA MET A 82 -0.23 3.41 20.18
C MET A 82 -1.49 4.12 20.72
N ALA A 83 -2.68 3.66 20.33
CA ALA A 83 -3.94 4.19 20.84
C ALA A 83 -4.14 3.88 22.33
N GLU A 84 -3.80 2.66 22.77
CA GLU A 84 -3.82 2.27 24.19
C GLU A 84 -2.88 3.14 25.02
N MET A 85 -1.65 3.32 24.56
CA MET A 85 -0.65 4.16 25.26
C MET A 85 -1.07 5.63 25.33
N ALA A 86 -1.73 6.15 24.29
CA ALA A 86 -2.27 7.51 24.28
C ALA A 86 -3.47 7.68 25.25
N ALA A 87 -4.25 6.62 25.47
CA ALA A 87 -5.38 6.64 26.41
C ALA A 87 -4.95 6.42 27.88
N ARG A 88 -3.74 5.90 28.12
CA ARG A 88 -3.23 5.66 29.47
C ARG A 88 -3.03 6.99 30.21
N LYS A 89 -3.49 7.02 31.47
CA LYS A 89 -3.28 8.20 32.34
C LYS A 89 -1.77 8.46 32.49
N PRO A 90 -1.35 9.73 32.35
CA PRO A 90 0.03 10.09 32.55
C PRO A 90 0.49 9.81 33.98
N HIS A 91 1.78 9.49 34.13
CA HIS A 91 2.36 9.22 35.44
C HIS A 91 2.28 10.49 36.32
N PRO A 92 2.05 10.38 37.65
CA PRO A 92 1.91 11.54 38.54
C PRO A 92 3.07 12.56 38.47
N HIS A 93 4.26 12.07 38.11
CA HIS A 93 5.48 12.88 37.96
C HIS A 93 5.92 13.07 36.48
N GLU A 94 5.03 12.86 35.49
CA GLU A 94 5.40 12.97 34.05
C GLU A 94 6.03 14.33 33.70
N ALA A 95 5.58 15.42 34.35
CA ALA A 95 6.12 16.76 34.16
C ALA A 95 7.62 16.89 34.53
N PHE A 96 8.14 16.03 35.41
CA PHE A 96 9.56 15.99 35.75
C PHE A 96 10.40 15.33 34.65
N PHE A 97 9.82 14.36 33.93
CA PHE A 97 10.52 13.58 32.90
C PHE A 97 10.50 14.24 31.51
N ARG A 98 9.55 15.14 31.24
CA ARG A 98 9.58 15.98 30.03
C ARG A 98 10.69 17.04 30.16
N LYS A 99 11.93 16.69 29.82
CA LYS A 99 13.02 17.67 29.66
C LYS A 99 12.58 18.74 28.65
N ARG A 100 12.60 20.01 29.05
CA ARG A 100 12.49 21.15 28.14
C ARG A 100 13.74 21.18 27.27
N SER A 101 13.59 20.91 25.98
CA SER A 101 14.57 21.24 24.93
C SER A 101 14.33 22.65 24.45
#